data_AF-A0A1Y4BLF4-F1
#
_entry.id   AF-A0A1Y4BLF4-F1
#
_cell.length_a   1.000
_cell.length_b   1.000
_cell.length_c   1.000
_cell.angle_alpha   90.00
_cell.angle_beta   90.00
_cell.angle_gamma   90.00
#
_symmetry.space_group_name_H-M   'P 1'
#
loop_
_entity.id
_entity.type
_entity.pdbx_description
1 polymer ?
#
loop_
_entity_poly.entity_id
_entity_poly.type
_entity_poly.pdbx_seq_one_letter_code
_entity_poly.pdbx_strand_id
1 'polypeptide(L)'
;MEDLSGLLKKAADDYAAALGELDYRVQEKAFSKGSFFSEARVDGCNQYKTVRDALIDAGTVLLDDEEQGIALAMLKGGAGGMASVLLLAKVEGNEVSLGAYSKEGLIRQHAAKKAVESLKKNLQGTMS
;
A
#
# COMPACT_ATOMS: atom_id res chain seq x y z
N MET A 1 -10.92 -17.15 3.01
CA MET A 1 -9.56 -16.59 2.89
C MET A 1 -9.73 -15.26 2.20
N GLU A 2 -9.44 -14.15 2.87
CA GLU A 2 -9.59 -12.82 2.29
C GLU A 2 -8.41 -12.57 1.35
N ASP A 3 -8.68 -12.18 0.11
CA ASP A 3 -7.63 -11.85 -0.86
C ASP A 3 -7.08 -10.43 -0.62
N LEU A 4 -5.95 -10.10 -1.24
CA LEU A 4 -5.29 -8.81 -1.04
C LEU A 4 -6.20 -7.61 -1.37
N SER A 5 -7.08 -7.76 -2.36
CA SER A 5 -8.01 -6.70 -2.76
C SER A 5 -9.05 -6.46 -1.67
N GLY A 6 -9.61 -7.51 -1.07
CA GLY A 6 -10.53 -7.42 0.07
C GLY A 6 -9.87 -6.75 1.28
N LEU A 7 -8.66 -7.18 1.64
CA LEU A 7 -7.88 -6.58 2.73
C LEU A 7 -7.62 -5.10 2.50
N LEU A 8 -7.19 -4.72 1.29
CA LEU A 8 -6.96 -3.32 0.94
C LEU A 8 -8.27 -2.51 0.95
N LYS A 9 -9.37 -3.08 0.45
CA LYS A 9 -10.68 -2.42 0.43
C LYS A 9 -11.17 -2.14 1.84
N LYS A 10 -11.08 -3.12 2.74
CA LYS A 10 -11.44 -2.99 4.15
C LYS A 10 -10.60 -1.89 4.82
N ALA A 11 -9.28 -1.93 4.64
CA ALA A 11 -8.40 -0.90 5.16
C ALA A 11 -8.73 0.49 4.58
N ALA A 12 -9.04 0.58 3.29
CA ALA A 12 -9.42 1.85 2.66
C ALA A 12 -10.74 2.41 3.22
N ASP A 13 -11.69 1.54 3.61
CA ASP A 13 -12.90 1.93 4.33
C ASP A 13 -12.58 2.44 5.74
N ASP A 14 -11.75 1.70 6.49
CA ASP A 14 -11.35 2.07 7.85
C ASP A 14 -10.62 3.44 7.88
N TYR A 15 -9.91 3.79 6.81
CA TYR A 15 -9.16 5.04 6.67
C TYR A 15 -9.77 6.04 5.66
N ALA A 16 -11.04 5.89 5.29
CA ALA A 16 -11.68 6.69 4.24
C ALA A 16 -11.54 8.21 4.44
N ALA A 17 -11.73 8.68 5.68
CA ALA A 17 -11.58 10.10 6.03
C ALA A 17 -10.13 10.61 5.84
N ALA A 18 -9.12 9.81 6.22
CA ALA A 18 -7.71 10.15 6.05
C ALA A 18 -7.28 10.15 4.57
N LEU A 19 -7.97 9.37 3.74
CA LEU A 19 -7.83 9.33 2.28
C LEU A 19 -8.57 10.48 1.58
N GLY A 20 -9.28 11.31 2.34
CA GLY A 20 -10.04 12.45 1.82
C GLY A 20 -11.34 12.04 1.13
N GLU A 21 -11.87 10.84 1.38
CA GLU A 21 -13.21 10.48 0.94
C GLU A 21 -14.28 11.30 1.66
N LEU A 22 -15.41 11.49 0.98
CA LEU A 22 -16.54 12.25 1.53
C LEU A 22 -17.48 11.39 2.36
N ASP A 23 -17.38 10.07 2.21
CA ASP A 23 -18.22 9.08 2.88
C ASP A 23 -17.37 8.28 3.88
N TYR A 24 -18.01 7.57 4.80
CA TYR A 24 -17.33 6.72 5.79
C TYR A 24 -16.76 5.43 5.17
N ARG A 25 -17.02 5.20 3.87
CA ARG A 25 -16.49 4.09 3.08
C ARG A 25 -16.06 4.58 1.69
N VAL A 26 -15.07 3.90 1.13
CA VAL A 26 -14.69 4.08 -0.27
C VAL A 26 -15.72 3.37 -1.15
N GLN A 27 -16.34 4.10 -2.08
CA GLN A 27 -17.23 3.49 -3.05
C GLN A 27 -16.45 2.54 -3.98
N GLU A 28 -17.06 1.42 -4.40
CA GLU A 28 -16.43 0.43 -5.28
C GLU A 28 -15.83 1.04 -6.56
N LYS A 29 -16.54 1.98 -7.18
CA LYS A 29 -16.07 2.68 -8.37
C LYS A 29 -14.83 3.54 -8.09
N ALA A 30 -14.77 4.18 -6.93
CA ALA A 30 -13.61 4.97 -6.51
C ALA A 30 -12.44 4.03 -6.21
N PHE A 31 -12.69 2.95 -5.47
CA PHE A 31 -11.70 1.92 -5.15
C PHE A 31 -11.07 1.35 -6.42
N SER A 32 -11.87 0.82 -7.34
CA SER A 32 -11.41 0.25 -8.62
C SER A 32 -10.59 1.24 -9.46
N LYS A 33 -10.92 2.54 -9.40
CA LYS A 33 -10.20 3.58 -10.13
C LYS A 33 -8.89 3.98 -9.45
N GLY A 34 -8.86 4.00 -8.13
CA GLY A 34 -7.76 4.49 -7.30
C GLY A 34 -6.82 3.41 -6.78
N SER A 35 -7.15 2.14 -6.97
CA SER A 35 -6.34 1.02 -6.53
C SER A 35 -5.33 0.56 -7.58
N PHE A 36 -4.22 0.01 -7.11
CA PHE A 36 -3.22 -0.66 -7.92
C PHE A 36 -2.62 -1.83 -7.16
N PHE A 37 -2.36 -2.92 -7.87
CA PHE A 37 -1.84 -4.16 -7.30
C PHE A 37 -0.61 -4.63 -8.08
N SER A 38 0.35 -5.22 -7.38
CA SER A 38 1.54 -5.80 -7.98
C SER A 38 2.15 -6.83 -7.04
N GLU A 39 3.07 -7.61 -7.56
CA GLU A 39 3.87 -8.56 -6.79
C GLU A 39 5.34 -8.15 -6.83
N ALA A 40 6.04 -8.47 -5.75
CA ALA A 40 7.48 -8.35 -5.62
C ALA A 40 8.04 -9.62 -4.98
N ARG A 41 9.36 -9.75 -5.06
CA ARG A 41 10.10 -10.80 -4.38
C ARG A 41 11.15 -10.17 -3.50
N VAL A 42 11.27 -10.65 -2.28
CA VAL A 42 12.32 -10.26 -1.34
C VAL A 42 13.06 -11.52 -0.94
N ASP A 43 14.35 -11.55 -1.25
CA ASP A 43 15.23 -12.64 -0.85
C ASP A 43 16.03 -12.21 0.40
N GLY A 44 16.38 -13.17 1.25
CA GLY A 44 17.10 -12.91 2.51
C GLY A 44 16.50 -13.67 3.69
N CYS A 45 17.00 -13.37 4.90
CA CYS A 45 16.66 -14.13 6.10
C CYS A 45 15.39 -13.63 6.83
N ASN A 46 14.96 -12.39 6.60
CA ASN A 46 13.73 -11.85 7.21
C ASN A 46 13.00 -10.90 6.24
N GLN A 47 12.20 -11.47 5.36
CA GLN A 47 11.46 -10.77 4.31
C GLN A 47 10.42 -9.81 4.88
N TYR A 48 9.69 -10.23 5.92
CA TYR A 48 8.67 -9.40 6.55
C TYR A 48 9.29 -8.12 7.11
N LYS A 49 10.39 -8.26 7.88
CA LYS A 49 11.10 -7.12 8.44
C LYS A 49 11.62 -6.18 7.34
N THR A 50 12.20 -6.72 6.26
CA THR A 50 12.65 -5.89 5.13
C THR A 50 11.51 -5.07 4.52
N VAL A 51 10.34 -5.68 4.34
CA VAL A 51 9.14 -5.00 3.82
C VAL A 51 8.64 -3.94 4.80
N ARG A 52 8.54 -4.29 6.09
CA ARG A 52 8.12 -3.37 7.14
C ARG A 52 9.04 -2.15 7.24
N ASP A 53 10.35 -2.38 7.28
CA ASP A 53 11.34 -1.30 7.40
C ASP A 53 11.25 -0.36 6.17
N ALA A 54 11.05 -0.92 4.97
CA ALA A 54 10.80 -0.12 3.77
C ALA A 54 9.49 0.70 3.83
N LEU A 55 8.45 0.20 4.50
CA LEU A 55 7.21 0.94 4.74
C LEU A 55 7.38 2.05 5.79
N ILE A 56 8.17 1.81 6.83
CA ILE A 56 8.54 2.82 7.85
C ILE A 56 9.27 3.99 7.18
N ASP A 57 10.21 3.70 6.28
CA ASP A 57 10.94 4.74 5.55
C ASP A 57 10.04 5.53 4.59
N ALA A 58 9.00 4.88 4.05
CA ALA A 58 8.12 5.47 3.05
C ALA A 58 6.96 6.29 3.66
N GLY A 59 6.55 6.02 4.91
CA GLY A 59 5.40 6.66 5.50
C GLY A 59 5.10 6.25 6.94
N THR A 60 3.85 6.47 7.36
CA THR A 60 3.39 6.11 8.71
C THR A 60 2.77 4.72 8.70
N VAL A 61 3.39 3.77 9.40
CA VAL A 61 2.82 2.42 9.57
C VAL A 61 1.56 2.50 10.43
N LEU A 62 0.49 1.87 9.96
CA LEU A 62 -0.83 1.81 10.59
C LEU A 62 -1.13 0.41 11.15
N LEU A 63 -0.57 -0.63 10.54
CA LEU A 63 -0.68 -2.01 10.98
C LEU A 63 0.66 -2.72 10.73
N ASP A 64 1.14 -3.42 11.76
CA ASP A 64 2.32 -4.27 11.77
C ASP A 64 1.88 -5.60 12.39
N ASP A 65 1.47 -6.55 11.54
CA ASP A 65 1.05 -7.90 11.91
C ASP A 65 1.99 -8.92 11.26
N GLU A 66 3.09 -9.22 11.94
CA GLU A 66 4.11 -10.19 11.50
C GLU A 66 3.55 -11.62 11.44
N GLU A 67 2.62 -11.98 12.32
CA GLU A 67 2.02 -13.32 12.37
C GLU A 67 1.20 -13.62 11.11
N GLN A 68 0.48 -12.62 10.59
CA GLN A 68 -0.27 -12.74 9.33
C GLN A 68 0.54 -12.29 8.11
N GLY A 69 1.77 -11.82 8.31
CA GLY A 69 2.62 -11.26 7.26
C GLY A 69 2.05 -9.98 6.64
N ILE A 70 1.21 -9.23 7.36
CA ILE A 70 0.53 -8.03 6.85
C ILE A 70 1.19 -6.77 7.42
N ALA A 71 1.51 -5.83 6.55
CA ALA A 71 1.94 -4.49 6.93
C ALA A 71 1.17 -3.44 6.11
N LEU A 72 0.70 -2.38 6.78
CA LEU A 72 -0.07 -1.30 6.18
C LEU A 72 0.56 0.04 6.54
N ALA A 73 0.69 0.94 5.58
CA ALA A 73 1.18 2.29 5.82
C ALA A 73 0.38 3.36 5.06
N MET A 74 0.33 4.56 5.64
CA MET A 74 -0.12 5.78 4.97
C MET A 74 1.10 6.55 4.46
N LEU A 75 1.13 6.83 3.16
CA LEU A 75 2.15 7.64 2.51
C LEU A 75 1.60 8.98 2.06
N LYS A 76 2.51 9.92 1.83
CA LYS A 76 2.27 11.14 1.07
C LYS A 76 2.65 10.91 -0.39
N GLY A 77 1.69 11.00 -1.29
CA GLY A 77 1.84 10.80 -2.74
C GLY A 77 1.21 11.91 -3.58
N GLY A 78 1.12 11.68 -4.88
CA GLY A 78 0.60 12.67 -5.83
C GLY A 78 1.52 13.88 -6.06
N ALA A 79 1.06 14.86 -6.84
CA ALA A 79 1.81 16.07 -7.09
C ALA A 79 2.01 16.86 -5.77
N GLY A 80 3.27 17.13 -5.42
CA GLY A 80 3.62 17.87 -4.19
C GLY A 80 3.44 17.09 -2.87
N GLY A 81 3.21 15.77 -2.90
CA GLY A 81 3.04 14.96 -1.68
C GLY A 81 1.74 15.24 -0.91
N MET A 82 0.72 15.75 -1.60
CA MET A 82 -0.54 16.18 -0.99
C MET A 82 -1.63 15.10 -0.97
N ALA A 83 -1.48 14.01 -1.74
CA ALA A 83 -2.44 12.91 -1.74
C ALA A 83 -2.05 11.87 -0.67
N SER A 84 -3.00 11.49 0.18
CA SER A 84 -2.84 10.33 1.05
C SER A 84 -2.92 9.05 0.22
N VAL A 85 -1.92 8.18 0.37
CA VAL A 85 -1.89 6.86 -0.29
C VAL A 85 -1.81 5.79 0.79
N LEU A 86 -2.78 4.89 0.80
CA LEU A 86 -2.74 3.69 1.63
C LEU A 86 -1.98 2.61 0.88
N LEU A 87 -0.98 1.99 1.48
CA LEU A 87 -0.16 0.93 0.90
C LEU A 87 -0.15 -0.28 1.83
N LEU A 88 -0.64 -1.40 1.31
CA LEU A 88 -0.70 -2.69 1.95
C LEU A 88 0.36 -3.61 1.33
N ALA A 89 1.10 -4.31 2.18
CA ALA A 89 1.95 -5.41 1.80
C ALA A 89 1.53 -6.66 2.56
N LYS A 90 1.46 -7.79 1.85
CA LYS A 90 1.30 -9.12 2.41
C LYS A 90 2.51 -9.97 2.01
N VAL A 91 3.21 -10.52 3.00
CA VAL A 91 4.43 -11.30 2.81
C VAL A 91 4.14 -12.77 3.09
N GLU A 92 4.40 -13.61 2.09
CA GLU A 92 4.25 -15.07 2.18
C GLU A 92 5.55 -15.72 1.70
N GLY A 93 6.43 -16.06 2.66
CA GLY A 93 7.78 -16.52 2.35
C GLY A 93 8.59 -15.44 1.63
N ASN A 94 8.94 -15.68 0.37
CA ASN A 94 9.74 -14.77 -0.46
C ASN A 94 8.87 -13.83 -1.30
N GLU A 95 7.58 -14.11 -1.40
CA GLU A 95 6.64 -13.39 -2.24
C GLU A 95 5.99 -12.28 -1.44
N VAL A 96 5.88 -11.11 -2.06
CA VAL A 96 5.29 -9.92 -1.47
C VAL A 96 4.20 -9.42 -2.39
N SER A 97 2.96 -9.57 -1.94
CA SER A 97 1.77 -9.07 -2.62
C SER A 97 1.50 -7.64 -2.16
N LEU A 98 1.51 -6.68 -3.10
CA LEU A 98 1.41 -5.25 -2.84
C LEU A 98 0.10 -4.70 -3.40
N GLY A 99 -0.60 -3.91 -2.58
CA GLY A 99 -1.80 -3.20 -2.97
C GLY A 99 -1.73 -1.77 -2.47
N ALA A 100 -2.14 -0.80 -3.27
CA ALA A 100 -2.27 0.57 -2.82
C ALA A 100 -3.57 1.19 -3.26
N TYR A 101 -4.09 2.13 -2.47
CA TYR A 101 -5.24 2.95 -2.79
C TYR A 101 -4.93 4.42 -2.56
N SER A 102 -5.36 5.25 -3.49
CA SER A 102 -5.40 6.71 -3.34
C SER A 102 -6.68 7.22 -3.99
N LYS A 103 -7.32 8.21 -3.37
CA LYS A 103 -8.44 8.89 -4.00
C LYS A 103 -7.98 9.56 -5.31
N GLU A 104 -8.70 9.31 -6.40
CA GLU A 104 -8.40 9.85 -7.73
C GLU A 104 -9.44 10.88 -8.16
N GLY A 105 -8.99 12.11 -8.39
CA GLY A 105 -9.82 13.21 -8.91
C GLY A 105 -10.21 13.05 -10.38
N LEU A 106 -10.67 14.15 -11.00
CA LEU A 106 -11.02 14.16 -12.43
C LEU A 106 -9.83 13.80 -13.32
N ILE A 107 -8.63 14.25 -12.94
CA ILE A 107 -7.36 13.91 -13.60
C ILE A 107 -6.66 12.83 -12.79
N ARG A 108 -6.32 11.71 -13.44
CA ARG A 108 -5.65 10.59 -12.79
C ARG A 108 -4.19 10.91 -12.50
N GLN A 109 -3.80 10.84 -11.23
CA GLN A 109 -2.43 11.08 -10.77
C GLN A 109 -1.61 9.79 -10.64
N HIS A 110 -2.30 8.65 -10.61
CA HIS A 110 -1.73 7.31 -10.45
C HIS A 110 -0.86 7.20 -9.20
N ALA A 111 -1.30 7.84 -8.11
CA ALA A 111 -0.52 7.93 -6.87
C ALA A 111 -0.31 6.54 -6.24
N ALA A 112 -1.34 5.69 -6.24
CA ALA A 112 -1.24 4.30 -5.78
C ALA A 112 -0.19 3.50 -6.57
N LYS A 113 -0.23 3.58 -7.92
CA LYS A 113 0.75 2.90 -8.78
C LYS A 113 2.17 3.38 -8.48
N LYS A 114 2.38 4.69 -8.39
CA LYS A 114 3.71 5.28 -8.09
C LYS A 114 4.24 4.84 -6.73
N ALA A 115 3.37 4.75 -5.71
CA ALA A 115 3.75 4.28 -4.38
C ALA A 115 4.22 2.82 -4.42
N VAL A 116 3.45 1.93 -5.07
CA VAL A 116 3.83 0.52 -5.24
C VAL A 116 5.14 0.39 -6.01
N GLU A 117 5.30 1.09 -7.13
CA GLU A 117 6.54 1.05 -7.92
C GLU A 117 7.76 1.58 -7.15
N SER A 118 7.57 2.58 -6.29
CA SER A 118 8.64 3.13 -5.45
C SER A 118 9.06 2.14 -4.37
N LEU A 119 8.09 1.52 -3.68
CA LEU A 119 8.38 0.48 -2.70
C LEU A 119 9.13 -0.69 -3.34
N LYS A 120 8.69 -1.17 -4.51
CA LYS A 120 9.36 -2.25 -5.24
C LYS A 120 10.83 -1.92 -5.54
N LYS A 121 11.13 -0.68 -5.93
CA LYS A 121 12.51 -0.25 -6.17
C LYS A 121 13.34 -0.27 -4.89
N ASN A 122 12.79 0.21 -3.77
CA ASN A 122 13.48 0.18 -2.48
C ASN A 122 13.79 -1.25 -2.05
N LEU A 123 12.84 -2.18 -2.22
CA LEU A 123 13.02 -3.60 -1.89
C LEU A 123 14.11 -4.28 -2.75
N GLN A 124 14.31 -3.83 -3.98
CA GLN A 124 15.39 -4.33 -4.86
C GLN A 124 16.74 -3.67 -4.59
N GLY A 125 16.75 -2.45 -4.07
CA GLY A 125 17.97 -1.67 -3.79
C GLY A 125 18.72 -2.12 -2.54
N THR A 126 18.09 -2.84 -1.62
CA THR A 126 18.69 -3.30 -0.35
C THR A 126 19.70 -4.45 -0.51
N MET A 127 20.06 -4.85 -1.74
CA MET A 127 21.05 -5.89 -2.05
C MET A 127 22.45 -5.34 -2.44
N SER A 128 22.78 -4.08 -2.12
CA SER A 128 24.11 -3.49 -2.37
C SER A 128 24.98 -3.41 -1.12
#